data_AF-A0A952P0J2-F1
#
_entry.id   AF-A0A952P0J2-F1
#
_cell.length_a   1.000
_cell.length_b   1.000
_cell.length_c   1.000
_cell.angle_alpha   90.00
_cell.angle_beta   90.00
_cell.angle_gamma   90.00
#
_symmetry.space_group_name_H-M   'P 1'
#
loop_
_entity.id
_entity.type
_entity.pdbx_description
1 polymer ?
#
loop_
_entity_poly.entity_id
_entity_poly.type
_entity_poly.pdbx_seq_one_letter_code
_entity_poly.pdbx_strand_id
1 'polypeptide(L)' 'MGIEKLIPIALGLAITAVASGRLSNVILELRIAQLRLLKEAQSSNWGKPMLLPVQKKNLQK' A
#
# COMPACT_ATOMS: atom_id res chain seq x y z
N MET A 1 19.04 10.54 15.86
CA MET A 1 17.82 10.48 16.71
C MET A 1 17.16 9.14 16.45
N GLY A 2 17.10 8.25 17.45
CA GLY A 2 16.69 6.87 17.26
C GLY A 2 15.19 6.71 16.97
N ILE A 3 14.85 5.55 16.40
CA ILE A 3 13.49 5.18 15.98
C ILE A 3 12.53 5.21 17.18
N GLU A 4 13.05 4.99 18.39
CA GLU A 4 12.33 5.12 19.66
C GLU A 4 11.67 6.50 19.87
N LYS A 5 12.18 7.58 19.25
CA LYS A 5 11.55 8.91 19.31
C LYS A 5 10.56 9.16 18.17
N LEU A 6 10.65 8.43 17.07
CA LEU A 6 9.76 8.59 15.91
C LEU A 6 8.40 7.93 16.13
N ILE A 7 8.37 6.80 16.83
CA ILE A 7 7.14 6.07 17.17
C ILE A 7 6.14 6.95 17.96
N PRO A 8 6.51 7.60 19.08
CA PRO A 8 5.57 8.43 19.83
C PRO A 8 5.12 9.69 19.05
N ILE A 9 5.98 10.23 18.18
CA ILE A 9 5.64 11.36 17.32
C ILE A 9 4.59 10.94 16.28
N ALA A 10 4.81 9.81 15.59
CA ALA A 10 3.86 9.27 14.62
C ALA A 10 2.52 8.91 15.28
N LEU A 11 2.55 8.33 16.48
CA LEU A 11 1.36 8.03 17.26
C LEU A 11 0.60 9.31 17.67
N GLY A 12 1.31 10.34 18.13
CA GLY A 12 0.72 11.63 18.46
C GLY A 12 0.03 12.27 17.25
N LEU A 13 0.70 12.28 16.10
CA LEU A 13 0.13 12.81 14.84
C LEU A 13 -1.12 12.03 14.39
N ALA A 14 -1.10 10.70 14.51
CA ALA A 14 -2.26 9.87 14.19
C ALA A 14 -3.44 10.18 15.12
N ILE A 15 -3.20 10.28 16.43
CA ILE A 15 -4.24 10.62 17.42
C ILE A 15 -4.76 12.04 17.19
N THR A 16 -3.89 13.01 16.90
CA THR A 16 -4.29 14.39 16.60
C THR A 16 -5.15 14.47 15.34
N ALA A 17 -4.80 13.73 14.29
CA ALA A 17 -5.61 13.66 13.06
C ALA A 17 -7.00 13.03 13.30
N VAL A 18 -7.07 12.04 14.20
CA VAL A 18 -8.33 11.43 14.65
C VAL A 18 -9.15 12.42 15.48
N ALA A 19 -8.52 13.05 16.47
CA ALA A 19 -9.15 13.93 17.45
C ALA A 19 -9.60 15.27 16.86
N SER A 20 -8.97 15.75 15.78
CA SER A 20 -9.34 17.03 15.15
C SER A 20 -10.71 17.01 14.45
N GLY A 21 -11.47 15.92 14.53
CA GLY A 21 -12.78 15.76 13.87
C GLY A 21 -12.70 15.69 12.33
N ARG A 22 -11.49 15.75 11.77
CA ARG A 22 -11.21 15.68 10.33
C ARG A 22 -10.92 14.25 9.87
N LEU A 23 -11.02 13.27 10.77
CA LEU A 23 -10.84 11.85 10.47
C LEU A 23 -11.71 11.42 9.28
N SER A 24 -12.97 11.86 9.25
CA SER A 24 -13.88 11.55 8.14
C SER A 24 -13.36 12.08 6.80
N ASN A 25 -12.81 13.29 6.77
CA ASN A 25 -12.19 13.84 5.56
C ASN A 25 -10.93 13.08 5.16
N VAL A 26 -10.07 12.75 6.13
CA VAL A 26 -8.84 11.98 5.86
C VAL A 26 -9.19 10.59 5.31
N ILE A 27 -10.17 9.90 5.88
CA ILE A 27 -10.64 8.60 5.39
C ILE A 27 -11.22 8.73 3.97
N LEU A 28 -11.95 9.80 3.68
CA LEU A 28 -12.54 10.05 2.37
C LEU A 28 -11.46 10.30 1.31
N GLU A 29 -10.46 11.12 1.63
CA GLU A 29 -9.28 11.34 0.78
C GLU A 29 -8.48 10.04 0.57
N LEU A 30 -8.31 9.24 1.63
CA LEU A 30 -7.62 7.94 1.55
C LEU A 30 -8.36 6.98 0.62
N ARG A 31 -9.70 6.91 0.71
CA ARG A 31 -10.54 6.10 -0.19
C ARG A 31 -10.42 6.58 -1.64
N ILE A 32 -10.43 7.88 -1.89
CA ILE A 32 -10.25 8.43 -3.24
C ILE A 32 -8.87 8.06 -3.79
N ALA A 33 -7.83 8.20 -2.98
CA ALA A 33 -6.47 7.83 -3.36
C ALA A 33 -6.35 6.33 -3.66
N GLN A 34 -6.96 5.46 -2.83
CA GLN A 34 -7.03 4.02 -3.07
C GLN A 34 -7.75 3.68 -4.37
N LEU A 35 -8.88 4.33 -4.65
CA LEU A 35 -9.62 4.13 -5.91
C LEU A 35 -8.81 4.59 -7.12
N ARG A 36 -8.10 5.72 -7.02
CA ARG A 36 -7.16 6.17 -8.07
C ARG A 36 -6.04 5.18 -8.27
N LEU A 37 -5.40 4.70 -7.20
CA LEU A 37 -4.33 3.71 -7.28
C LEU A 37 -4.82 2.40 -7.90
N LEU A 38 -6.02 1.92 -7.55
CA LEU A 38 -6.61 0.72 -8.14
C LEU A 38 -6.93 0.91 -9.63
N LYS A 39 -7.48 2.08 -10.00
CA LYS A 39 -7.75 2.42 -11.39
C LYS A 39 -6.46 2.53 -12.21
N GLU A 40 -5.46 3.18 -11.65
CA GLU A 40 -4.12 3.28 -12.24
C GLU A 40 -3.46 1.90 -12.30
N ALA A 41 -3.68 1.05 -11.30
CA ALA A 41 -3.18 -0.32 -11.28
C ALA A 41 -3.79 -1.19 -12.39
N GLN A 42 -5.06 -0.97 -12.69
CA GLN A 42 -5.76 -1.63 -13.78
C GLN A 42 -5.30 -1.13 -15.16
N SER A 43 -5.04 0.18 -15.29
CA SER A 43 -4.61 0.79 -16.56
C SER A 43 -3.10 0.64 -16.81
N SER A 44 -2.31 0.54 -15.76
CA SER A 44 -0.87 0.43 -15.87
C SER A 44 -0.52 -1.00 -16.26
N ASN A 45 0.25 -1.12 -17.33
CA ASN A 45 0.89 -2.35 -17.71
C ASN A 45 2.01 -2.63 -16.69
N TRP A 46 1.68 -3.07 -15.47
CA TRP A 46 2.64 -3.37 -14.37
C TRP A 46 3.67 -4.47 -14.71
N GLY A 47 3.81 -4.82 -15.99
CA GLY A 47 4.51 -5.99 -16.46
C GLY A 47 3.69 -7.23 -16.14
N LYS A 48 3.68 -8.20 -17.06
CA LYS A 48 3.16 -9.53 -16.72
C LYS A 48 3.94 -10.02 -15.48
N PRO A 49 3.27 -10.64 -14.48
CA PRO A 49 3.99 -11.22 -13.37
C PRO A 49 5.08 -12.14 -13.94
N MET A 50 6.33 -11.93 -13.53
CA MET A 50 7.47 -12.73 -13.96
C MET A 50 7.21 -14.16 -13.51
N LEU A 51 6.67 -14.99 -14.39
CA LEU A 51 6.46 -16.40 -14.12
C LEU A 51 7.85 -17.06 -14.11
N LEU A 52 8.23 -17.61 -12.96
CA LEU A 52 9.42 -18.46 -12.86
C LEU A 52 9.29 -19.58 -13.90
N PRO A 53 10.32 -19.84 -14.74
CA PRO A 53 10.24 -20.90 -15.71
C PRO A 53 10.07 -22.23 -14.97
N VAL A 54 8.91 -22.86 -15.13
CA VAL A 54 8.68 -24.22 -14.66
C VAL A 54 9.60 -25.10 -15.47
N GLN A 55 10.69 -25.58 -14.85
CA GLN A 55 11.56 -26.57 -15.49
C GLN A 55 10.71 -27.80 -15.81
N LYS A 56 10.38 -27.96 -17.09
CA LYS A 56 9.77 -29.17 -17.62
C LYS A 56 10.83 -30.26 -17.56
N LYS A 57 10.92 -30.95 -16.42
CA LYS A 57 11.73 -32.16 -16.26
C LYS A 57 11.16 -33.19 -17.23
N ASN A 58 11.80 -33.33 -18.40
CA ASN A 58 11.52 -34.41 -19.33
C ASN A 58 11.76 -35.72 -18.59
N LEU A 59 10.67 -36.32 -18.11
CA LEU A 59 10.67 -37.69 -17.65
C LEU A 59 10.74 -38.55 -18.91
N GLN A 60 11.97 -38.85 -19.35
CA GLN A 60 12.17 -39.91 -20.32
C GLN A 60 11.76 -41.24 -19.67
N LYS A 61 10.71 -41.84 -20.21
CA LYS A 61 10.42 -43.27 -20.13
C LYS A 61 9.92 -43.73 -21.48
#